data_AF-A0A8J4MKK0-F1
#
_entry.id   AF-A0A8J4MKK0-F1
#
_cell.length_a   1.000
_cell.length_b   1.000
_cell.length_c   1.000
_cell.angle_alpha   90.00
_cell.angle_beta   90.00
_cell.angle_gamma   90.00
#
_symmetry.space_group_name_H-M   'P 1'
#
loop_
_entity.id
_entity.type
_entity.pdbx_description
1 polymer ?
#
loop_
_entity_poly.entity_id
_entity_poly.type
_entity_poly.pdbx_seq_one_letter_code
_entity_poly.pdbx_strand_id
1 'polypeptide(L)'
;FKYQGDHAVLCVRIKNVAVAVTKTARIHLFQAQEWQKLQNSIQDHSCTEKFSKAQLTMTVNHTEQNLTVSQIPYPETWYVFYVDKFTCEENYSESEDIQFEMVLLNPDAEGNPLDHFSAGESGLHEFFFLLVLAYFITACIYAQSLWQTIKKRGPMHTVLKVLTIALLLQAGSAFANYLHFSSYSRDGIGAPFMGSLAELCDIVSQIQMLYLLLSLCMGWTIGRMKKSHGRPLQWDSTPTSTGIAVVVVVTQVCIL
;
A
#
# COMPACT_ATOMS: atom_id res chain seq x y z
N PHE A 1 0.30 -9.89 -8.66
CA PHE A 1 1.62 -9.24 -8.65
C PHE A 1 1.92 -8.73 -10.04
N LYS A 2 2.60 -7.58 -10.18
CA LYS A 2 2.92 -7.02 -11.50
C LYS A 2 4.39 -7.31 -11.82
N TYR A 3 4.60 -8.23 -12.76
CA TYR A 3 5.96 -8.56 -13.20
C TYR A 3 6.44 -7.53 -14.23
N GLN A 4 7.74 -7.25 -14.25
CA GLN A 4 8.39 -6.37 -15.23
C GLN A 4 9.80 -6.84 -15.58
N GLY A 5 10.31 -6.39 -16.72
CA GLY A 5 11.68 -6.69 -17.15
C GLY A 5 11.86 -8.11 -17.66
N ASP A 6 13.11 -8.54 -17.77
CA ASP A 6 13.47 -9.89 -18.15
C ASP A 6 13.96 -10.66 -16.93
N HIS A 7 13.73 -11.98 -16.89
CA HIS A 7 14.12 -12.85 -15.77
C HIS A 7 13.38 -12.63 -14.45
N ALA A 8 12.14 -12.14 -14.44
CA ALA A 8 11.33 -12.18 -13.22
C ALA A 8 11.10 -13.63 -12.76
N VAL A 9 10.96 -13.88 -11.46
CA VAL A 9 10.90 -15.24 -10.90
C VAL A 9 9.76 -15.38 -9.89
N LEU A 10 9.03 -16.48 -10.01
CA LEU A 10 8.19 -17.04 -8.95
C LEU A 10 8.94 -18.19 -8.30
N CYS A 11 9.27 -18.06 -7.01
CA CYS A 11 9.81 -19.14 -6.20
C CYS A 11 8.68 -19.73 -5.35
N VAL A 12 8.57 -21.05 -5.33
CA VAL A 12 7.57 -21.77 -4.52
C VAL A 12 8.29 -22.72 -3.60
N ARG A 13 8.03 -22.60 -2.30
CA ARG A 13 8.60 -23.46 -1.26
C ARG A 13 7.50 -24.22 -0.52
N ILE A 14 7.68 -25.53 -0.36
CA ILE A 14 6.61 -26.43 0.10
C ILE A 14 7.11 -27.31 1.22
N LYS A 15 6.27 -27.41 2.25
CA LYS A 15 6.60 -28.20 3.44
C LYS A 15 6.35 -29.69 3.25
N ASN A 16 5.26 -30.07 2.57
CA ASN A 16 4.88 -31.46 2.37
C ASN A 16 4.73 -31.82 0.88
N VAL A 17 5.84 -32.23 0.29
CA VAL A 17 5.90 -32.61 -1.14
C VAL A 17 5.09 -33.88 -1.42
N ALA A 18 5.01 -34.83 -0.47
CA ALA A 18 4.29 -36.08 -0.67
C ALA A 18 2.79 -35.87 -0.89
N VAL A 19 2.18 -34.96 -0.12
CA VAL A 19 0.76 -34.58 -0.29
C VAL A 19 0.57 -33.85 -1.62
N ALA A 20 1.46 -32.92 -1.97
CA ALA A 20 1.41 -32.19 -3.24
C ALA A 20 1.47 -33.13 -4.46
N VAL A 21 2.37 -34.11 -4.45
CA VAL A 21 2.48 -35.14 -5.51
C VAL A 21 1.23 -36.01 -5.56
N THR A 22 0.70 -36.43 -4.41
CA THR A 22 -0.52 -37.27 -4.32
C THR A 22 -1.76 -36.54 -4.86
N LYS A 23 -1.83 -35.22 -4.65
CA LYS A 23 -2.89 -34.35 -5.17
C LYS A 23 -2.65 -33.90 -6.62
N THR A 24 -1.51 -34.25 -7.21
CA THR A 24 -1.06 -33.75 -8.51
C THR A 24 -1.13 -32.23 -8.59
N ALA A 25 -0.64 -31.56 -7.54
CA ALA A 25 -0.70 -30.11 -7.40
C ALA A 25 0.09 -29.40 -8.51
N ARG A 26 -0.48 -28.31 -9.00
CA ARG A 26 0.05 -27.45 -10.05
C ARG A 26 -0.19 -25.99 -9.70
N ILE A 27 0.72 -25.14 -10.15
CA ILE A 27 0.58 -23.70 -10.07
C ILE A 27 0.43 -23.17 -11.48
N HIS A 28 -0.68 -22.51 -11.73
CA HIS A 28 -1.05 -21.92 -13.02
C HIS A 28 -0.94 -20.41 -12.92
N LEU A 29 -0.22 -19.80 -13.85
CA LEU A 29 -0.07 -18.35 -13.94
C LEU A 29 -0.83 -17.84 -15.14
N PHE A 30 -1.67 -16.84 -14.89
CA PHE A 30 -2.44 -16.16 -15.92
C PHE A 30 -2.07 -14.70 -16.01
N GLN A 31 -1.87 -14.20 -17.23
CA GLN A 31 -1.91 -12.76 -17.46
C GLN A 31 -3.32 -12.24 -17.20
N ALA A 32 -3.43 -11.08 -16.56
CA ALA A 32 -4.70 -10.55 -16.13
C ALA A 32 -5.69 -10.34 -17.29
N GLN A 33 -5.21 -9.91 -18.46
CA GLN A 33 -6.05 -9.71 -19.63
C GLN A 33 -6.65 -11.03 -20.13
N GLU A 34 -5.86 -12.08 -20.19
CA GLU A 34 -6.31 -13.40 -20.67
C GLU A 34 -7.24 -14.07 -19.67
N TRP A 35 -6.97 -13.95 -18.38
CA TRP A 35 -7.89 -14.43 -17.34
C TRP A 35 -9.25 -13.71 -17.42
N GLN A 36 -9.25 -12.38 -17.59
CA GLN A 36 -10.49 -11.62 -17.74
C GLN A 36 -11.25 -12.00 -19.01
N LYS A 37 -10.56 -12.25 -20.14
CA LYS A 37 -11.20 -12.74 -21.37
C LYS A 37 -11.86 -14.10 -21.15
N LEU A 38 -11.23 -15.00 -20.38
CA LEU A 38 -11.80 -16.31 -20.05
C LEU A 38 -13.03 -16.21 -19.16
N GLN A 39 -13.03 -15.28 -18.20
CA GLN A 39 -14.15 -15.07 -17.31
C GLN A 39 -15.34 -14.41 -17.99
N ASN A 40 -15.08 -13.49 -18.93
CA ASN A 40 -16.11 -12.74 -19.66
C ASN A 40 -16.53 -13.43 -20.98
N SER A 41 -15.92 -14.56 -21.31
CA SER A 41 -16.28 -15.34 -22.49
C SER A 41 -17.73 -15.83 -22.37
N ILE A 42 -18.50 -15.67 -23.43
CA ILE A 42 -19.87 -16.20 -23.54
C ILE A 42 -19.83 -17.74 -23.68
N GLN A 43 -18.69 -18.31 -24.06
CA GLN A 43 -18.52 -19.76 -24.13
C GLN A 43 -18.28 -20.34 -22.74
N ASP A 44 -19.16 -21.24 -22.31
CA ASP A 44 -19.01 -22.05 -21.10
C ASP A 44 -17.84 -23.03 -21.27
N HIS A 45 -16.62 -22.55 -21.00
CA HIS A 45 -15.46 -23.42 -20.86
C HIS A 45 -15.59 -24.27 -19.60
N SER A 46 -15.35 -25.56 -19.72
CA SER A 46 -15.25 -26.45 -18.56
C SER A 46 -14.09 -26.03 -17.64
N CYS A 47 -14.14 -26.40 -16.36
CA CYS A 47 -13.11 -26.01 -15.37
C CYS A 47 -11.70 -26.40 -15.83
N THR A 48 -11.53 -27.62 -16.35
CA THR A 48 -10.25 -28.13 -16.86
C THR A 48 -9.75 -27.38 -18.10
N GLU A 49 -10.66 -26.98 -19.00
CA GLU A 49 -10.34 -26.15 -20.17
C GLU A 49 -9.93 -24.72 -19.80
N LYS A 50 -10.46 -24.18 -18.70
CA LYS A 50 -10.03 -22.85 -18.22
C LYS A 50 -8.57 -22.91 -17.75
N PHE A 51 -8.22 -23.92 -16.96
CA PHE A 51 -6.85 -24.07 -16.44
C PHE A 51 -5.83 -24.51 -17.49
N SER A 52 -6.26 -25.19 -18.55
CA SER A 52 -5.36 -25.56 -19.65
C SER A 52 -4.88 -24.37 -20.49
N LYS A 53 -5.57 -23.22 -20.39
CA LYS A 53 -5.20 -21.97 -21.08
C LYS A 53 -4.21 -21.09 -20.31
N ALA A 54 -3.70 -21.56 -19.18
CA ALA A 54 -2.66 -20.84 -18.43
C ALA A 54 -1.40 -20.65 -19.27
N GLN A 55 -0.81 -19.45 -19.22
CA GLN A 55 0.40 -19.11 -19.97
C GLN A 55 1.61 -19.87 -19.45
N LEU A 56 1.72 -19.99 -18.13
CA LEU A 56 2.77 -20.76 -17.47
C LEU A 56 2.12 -21.71 -16.48
N THR A 57 2.63 -22.94 -16.46
CA THR A 57 2.21 -23.98 -15.53
C THR A 57 3.44 -24.63 -14.93
N MET A 58 3.39 -24.86 -13.63
CA MET A 58 4.46 -25.46 -12.86
C MET A 58 3.89 -26.63 -12.06
N THR A 59 4.48 -27.81 -12.21
CA THR A 59 4.09 -28.99 -11.42
C THR A 59 4.81 -28.97 -10.09
N VAL A 60 4.08 -29.22 -9.02
CA VAL A 60 4.57 -29.06 -7.66
C VAL A 60 5.09 -30.39 -7.11
N ASN A 61 6.36 -30.69 -7.38
CA ASN A 61 6.98 -31.98 -7.07
C ASN A 61 8.30 -31.88 -6.28
N HIS A 62 8.78 -30.68 -6.01
CA HIS A 62 10.00 -30.42 -5.25
C HIS A 62 9.73 -29.51 -4.05
N THR A 63 10.64 -29.51 -3.08
CA THR A 63 10.56 -28.65 -1.88
C THR A 63 10.71 -27.18 -2.21
N GLU A 64 11.53 -26.86 -3.21
CA GLU A 64 11.76 -25.50 -3.70
C GLU A 64 11.94 -25.57 -5.21
N GLN A 65 11.20 -24.74 -5.93
CA GLN A 65 11.26 -24.72 -7.38
C GLN A 65 10.93 -23.32 -7.87
N ASN A 66 11.65 -22.91 -8.92
CA ASN A 66 11.59 -21.57 -9.46
C ASN A 66 10.98 -21.63 -10.86
N LEU A 67 10.10 -20.69 -11.14
CA LEU A 67 9.51 -20.48 -12.45
C LEU A 67 9.89 -19.08 -12.93
N THR A 68 10.62 -19.02 -14.03
CA THR A 68 11.00 -17.74 -14.63
C THR A 68 9.90 -17.24 -15.55
N VAL A 69 9.51 -15.99 -15.37
CA VAL A 69 8.59 -15.24 -16.24
C VAL A 69 9.44 -14.30 -17.10
N SER A 70 9.77 -14.75 -18.30
CA SER A 70 10.64 -14.03 -19.24
C SER A 70 9.84 -13.19 -20.26
N GLN A 71 10.51 -12.24 -20.91
CA GLN A 71 9.97 -11.49 -22.05
C GLN A 71 8.71 -10.67 -21.73
N ILE A 72 8.76 -9.83 -20.69
CA ILE A 72 7.65 -8.95 -20.32
C ILE A 72 7.91 -7.54 -20.90
N PRO A 73 7.41 -7.21 -22.10
CA PRO A 73 7.71 -5.93 -22.76
C PRO A 73 7.11 -4.72 -22.02
N TYR A 74 6.04 -4.95 -21.27
CA TYR A 74 5.40 -3.94 -20.43
C TYR A 74 4.95 -4.56 -19.12
N PRO A 75 4.99 -3.82 -18.00
CA PRO A 75 4.52 -4.33 -16.72
C PRO A 75 3.08 -4.85 -16.81
N GLU A 76 2.87 -6.11 -16.45
CA GLU A 76 1.56 -6.76 -16.53
C GLU A 76 1.23 -7.48 -15.22
N THR A 77 -0.05 -7.45 -14.84
CA THR A 77 -0.53 -8.14 -13.64
C THR A 77 -0.71 -9.62 -13.94
N TRP A 78 -0.15 -10.46 -13.09
CA TRP A 78 -0.30 -11.92 -13.16
C TRP A 78 -1.10 -12.44 -11.96
N TYR A 79 -2.02 -13.35 -12.26
CA TYR A 79 -2.76 -14.15 -11.28
C TYR A 79 -2.10 -15.51 -11.13
N VAL A 80 -1.98 -15.98 -9.89
CA VAL A 80 -1.40 -17.27 -9.56
C VAL A 80 -2.49 -18.12 -8.94
N PHE A 81 -2.75 -19.29 -9.51
CA PHE A 81 -3.74 -20.24 -9.04
C PHE A 81 -3.06 -21.55 -8.65
N TYR A 82 -3.32 -21.99 -7.43
CA TYR A 82 -3.08 -23.37 -7.04
C TYR A 82 -4.22 -24.23 -7.59
N VAL A 83 -3.89 -25.32 -8.27
CA VAL A 83 -4.83 -26.26 -8.85
C VAL A 83 -4.36 -27.67 -8.55
N ASP A 84 -5.27 -28.53 -8.13
CA ASP A 84 -5.03 -29.96 -7.93
C ASP A 84 -6.13 -30.80 -8.60
N LYS A 85 -6.02 -32.12 -8.49
CA LYS A 85 -6.99 -33.04 -9.10
C LYS A 85 -8.43 -32.83 -8.61
N PHE A 86 -8.60 -32.28 -7.40
CA PHE A 86 -9.90 -32.07 -6.78
C PHE A 86 -10.51 -30.71 -7.12
N THR A 87 -9.72 -29.76 -7.63
CA THR A 87 -10.15 -28.38 -7.89
C THR A 87 -11.34 -28.29 -8.86
N CYS A 88 -11.44 -29.22 -9.81
CA CYS A 88 -12.55 -29.28 -10.76
C CYS A 88 -13.56 -30.42 -10.48
N GLU A 89 -13.42 -31.14 -9.37
CA GLU A 89 -14.34 -32.21 -8.98
C GLU A 89 -15.49 -31.65 -8.13
N GLU A 90 -16.73 -32.03 -8.46
CA GLU A 90 -17.93 -31.55 -7.76
C GLU A 90 -18.15 -32.22 -6.39
N ASN A 91 -17.61 -33.43 -6.20
CA ASN A 91 -17.77 -34.23 -4.98
C ASN A 91 -16.43 -34.42 -4.27
N TYR A 92 -15.93 -33.35 -3.66
CA TYR A 92 -14.71 -33.39 -2.87
C TYR A 92 -15.01 -33.77 -1.42
N SER A 93 -14.20 -34.68 -0.88
CA SER A 93 -14.12 -34.97 0.55
C SER A 93 -12.89 -34.25 1.13
N GLU A 94 -13.04 -33.65 2.31
CA GLU A 94 -11.95 -32.91 2.97
C GLU A 94 -10.67 -33.74 2.98
N SER A 95 -9.60 -33.17 2.45
CA SER A 95 -8.27 -33.77 2.39
C SER A 95 -7.23 -32.80 2.94
N GLU A 96 -6.11 -33.34 3.43
CA GLU A 96 -5.08 -32.59 4.15
C GLU A 96 -4.60 -31.32 3.41
N ASP A 97 -4.54 -30.20 4.12
CA ASP A 97 -4.06 -28.93 3.56
C ASP A 97 -2.58 -28.96 3.19
N ILE A 98 -2.23 -28.32 2.07
CA ILE A 98 -0.83 -28.12 1.68
C ILE A 98 -0.40 -26.73 2.11
N GLN A 99 0.65 -26.68 2.95
CA GLN A 99 1.32 -25.43 3.27
C GLN A 99 2.44 -25.15 2.27
N PHE A 100 2.36 -23.99 1.63
CA PHE A 100 3.36 -23.49 0.70
C PHE A 100 3.59 -21.99 0.90
N GLU A 101 4.78 -21.55 0.56
CA GLU A 101 5.25 -20.18 0.55
C GLU A 101 5.54 -19.80 -0.90
N MET A 102 5.06 -18.64 -1.33
CA MET A 102 5.32 -18.11 -2.66
C MET A 102 6.06 -16.79 -2.53
N VAL A 103 7.19 -16.67 -3.22
CA VAL A 103 7.98 -15.45 -3.29
C VAL A 103 8.01 -15.00 -4.74
N LEU A 104 7.53 -13.78 -4.99
CA LEU A 104 7.44 -13.17 -6.32
C LEU A 104 8.52 -12.09 -6.41
N LEU A 105 9.43 -12.23 -7.37
CA LEU A 105 10.61 -11.39 -7.50
C LEU A 105 10.68 -10.80 -8.91
N ASN A 106 10.92 -9.50 -8.97
CA ASN A 106 11.28 -8.78 -10.19
C ASN A 106 12.80 -8.63 -10.30
N PRO A 107 13.32 -8.40 -11.52
CA PRO A 107 14.72 -8.05 -11.72
C PRO A 107 15.04 -6.69 -11.09
N ASP A 108 16.17 -6.61 -10.40
CA ASP A 108 16.76 -5.38 -9.88
C ASP A 108 17.42 -4.54 -11.00
N ALA A 109 18.08 -3.44 -10.62
CA ALA A 109 18.78 -2.57 -11.57
C ALA A 109 19.95 -3.26 -12.30
N GLU A 110 20.47 -4.37 -11.76
CA GLU A 110 21.51 -5.19 -12.38
C GLU A 110 20.94 -6.36 -13.20
N GLY A 111 19.61 -6.55 -13.17
CA GLY A 111 18.90 -7.63 -13.87
C GLY A 111 18.77 -8.92 -13.06
N ASN A 112 19.13 -8.93 -11.76
CA ASN A 112 19.01 -10.09 -10.90
C ASN A 112 17.61 -10.16 -10.27
N PRO A 113 16.96 -11.33 -10.18
CA PRO A 113 15.61 -11.47 -9.63
C PRO A 113 15.60 -11.45 -8.09
N LEU A 114 15.95 -10.31 -7.51
CA LEU A 114 16.06 -10.11 -6.06
C LEU A 114 15.07 -9.07 -5.53
N ASP A 115 14.35 -8.37 -6.42
CA ASP A 115 13.47 -7.29 -6.01
C ASP A 115 12.08 -7.82 -5.64
N HIS A 116 11.70 -7.64 -4.38
CA HIS A 116 10.36 -7.99 -3.89
C HIS A 116 9.27 -7.02 -4.35
N PHE A 117 9.62 -5.84 -4.90
CA PHE A 117 8.65 -4.87 -5.36
C PHE A 117 7.93 -5.31 -6.63
N SER A 118 6.60 -5.22 -6.59
CA SER A 118 5.78 -5.24 -7.79
C SER A 118 6.15 -4.05 -8.69
N ALA A 119 6.00 -4.17 -10.00
CA ALA A 119 6.33 -3.11 -10.94
C ALA A 119 5.59 -1.78 -10.68
N GLY A 120 4.41 -1.82 -10.04
CA GLY A 120 3.68 -0.61 -9.63
C GLY A 120 4.22 0.06 -8.36
N GLU A 121 5.01 -0.66 -7.57
CA GLU A 121 5.58 -0.24 -6.29
C GLU A 121 7.08 0.03 -6.38
N SER A 122 7.70 -0.40 -7.49
CA SER A 122 9.09 -0.12 -7.84
C SER A 122 9.38 1.38 -7.74
N GLY A 123 10.39 1.73 -6.96
CA GLY A 123 10.82 3.12 -6.73
C GLY A 123 10.12 3.86 -5.58
N LEU A 124 9.10 3.26 -4.93
CA LEU A 124 8.47 3.88 -3.75
C LEU A 124 9.45 4.08 -2.61
N HIS A 125 10.33 3.11 -2.36
CA HIS A 125 11.36 3.23 -1.33
C HIS A 125 12.26 4.45 -1.54
N GLU A 126 12.73 4.66 -2.77
CA GLU A 126 13.58 5.80 -3.13
C GLU A 126 12.80 7.13 -3.05
N PHE A 127 11.54 7.13 -3.52
CA PHE A 127 10.66 8.29 -3.39
C PHE A 127 10.51 8.74 -1.93
N PHE A 128 10.18 7.82 -1.02
CA PHE A 128 10.03 8.15 0.40
C PHE A 128 11.35 8.54 1.06
N PHE A 129 12.47 7.93 0.66
CA PHE A 129 13.79 8.36 1.10
C PHE A 129 14.07 9.83 0.73
N LEU A 130 13.85 10.21 -0.52
CA LEU A 130 14.02 11.59 -1.00
C LEU A 130 13.06 12.56 -0.30
N LEU A 131 11.82 12.13 -0.07
CA LEU A 131 10.82 12.94 0.62
C LEU A 131 11.20 13.21 2.09
N VAL A 132 11.62 12.17 2.82
CA VAL A 132 12.13 12.30 4.20
C VAL A 132 13.36 13.21 4.24
N LEU A 133 14.28 13.04 3.28
CA LEU A 133 15.46 13.91 3.15
C LEU A 133 15.07 15.37 2.93
N ALA A 134 14.10 15.64 2.05
CA ALA A 134 13.59 16.98 1.79
C ALA A 134 12.95 17.61 3.04
N TYR A 135 12.15 16.84 3.79
CA TYR A 135 11.59 17.29 5.08
C TYR A 135 12.69 17.59 6.09
N PHE A 136 13.72 16.75 6.18
CA PHE A 136 14.86 16.95 7.08
C PHE A 136 15.62 18.25 6.75
N ILE A 137 15.98 18.46 5.48
CA ILE A 137 16.67 19.68 5.04
C ILE A 137 15.81 20.92 5.31
N THR A 138 14.53 20.85 4.99
CA THR A 138 13.56 21.94 5.24
C THR A 138 13.45 22.23 6.74
N ALA A 139 13.38 21.21 7.58
CA ALA A 139 13.35 21.36 9.03
C ALA A 139 14.65 22.03 9.54
N CYS A 140 15.82 21.63 9.06
CA CYS A 140 17.08 22.26 9.44
C CYS A 140 17.14 23.75 9.09
N ILE A 141 16.66 24.14 7.91
CA ILE A 141 16.67 25.54 7.45
C ILE A 141 15.65 26.39 8.23
N TYR A 142 14.43 25.88 8.41
CA TYR A 142 13.31 26.68 8.89
C TYR A 142 12.98 26.52 10.37
N ALA A 143 13.52 25.51 11.09
CA ALA A 143 13.15 25.24 12.48
C ALA A 143 13.33 26.45 13.40
N GLN A 144 14.48 27.12 13.32
CA GLN A 144 14.76 28.29 14.16
C GLN A 144 13.82 29.46 13.82
N SER A 145 13.66 29.77 12.54
CA SER A 145 12.78 30.85 12.07
C SER A 145 11.32 30.62 12.45
N LEU A 146 10.85 29.38 12.28
CA LEU A 146 9.50 28.96 12.62
C LEU A 146 9.25 29.06 14.13
N TRP A 147 10.18 28.56 14.94
CA TRP A 147 10.10 28.63 16.39
C TRP A 147 9.99 30.08 16.89
N GLN A 148 10.83 30.98 16.35
CA GLN A 148 10.79 32.39 16.71
C GLN A 148 9.46 33.06 16.30
N THR A 149 8.95 32.71 15.12
CA THR A 149 7.68 33.25 14.60
C THR A 149 6.49 32.79 15.43
N ILE A 150 6.46 31.52 15.85
CA ILE A 150 5.45 30.98 16.75
C ILE A 150 5.56 31.66 18.13
N LYS A 151 6.76 31.82 18.68
CA LYS A 151 6.97 32.45 19.99
C LYS A 151 6.46 33.90 20.04
N LYS A 152 6.58 34.65 18.93
CA LYS A 152 6.16 36.06 18.83
C LYS A 152 4.63 36.28 18.83
N ARG A 153 3.80 35.22 18.80
CA ARG A 153 2.32 35.26 18.90
C ARG A 153 1.65 36.36 18.04
N GLY A 154 2.04 36.45 16.77
CA GLY A 154 1.38 37.35 15.80
C GLY A 154 -0.07 36.92 15.48
N PRO A 155 -0.82 37.74 14.71
CA PRO A 155 -2.21 37.42 14.32
C PRO A 155 -2.34 36.11 13.52
N MET A 156 -1.27 35.65 12.87
CA MET A 156 -1.21 34.39 12.12
C MET A 156 -0.74 33.18 12.95
N HIS A 157 -0.53 33.33 14.26
CA HIS A 157 0.02 32.28 15.12
C HIS A 157 -0.80 30.98 15.12
N THR A 158 -2.13 31.07 15.16
CA THR A 158 -3.00 29.88 15.17
C THR A 158 -2.89 29.09 13.87
N VAL A 159 -2.91 29.78 12.72
CA VAL A 159 -2.77 29.15 11.40
C VAL A 159 -1.40 28.50 11.27
N LEU A 160 -0.35 29.21 11.67
CA LEU A 160 1.02 28.69 11.61
C LEU A 160 1.19 27.45 12.50
N LYS A 161 0.58 27.42 13.68
CA LYS A 161 0.61 26.26 14.58
C LYS A 161 -0.11 25.06 13.96
N VAL A 162 -1.32 25.25 13.42
CA VAL A 162 -2.09 24.18 12.77
C VAL A 162 -1.34 23.66 11.54
N LEU A 163 -0.81 24.54 10.69
CA LEU A 163 -0.01 24.16 9.53
C LEU A 163 1.26 23.38 9.94
N THR A 164 1.94 23.82 11.00
CA THR A 164 3.14 23.12 11.51
C THR A 164 2.80 21.71 11.99
N ILE A 165 1.68 21.54 12.70
CA ILE A 165 1.22 20.22 13.15
C ILE A 165 0.89 19.32 11.95
N ALA A 166 0.20 19.85 10.93
CA ALA A 166 -0.11 19.10 9.71
C ALA A 166 1.15 18.64 8.97
N LEU A 167 2.14 19.52 8.83
CA LEU A 167 3.42 19.20 8.20
C LEU A 167 4.23 18.17 9.00
N LEU A 168 4.20 18.22 10.33
CA LEU A 168 4.82 17.21 11.18
C LEU A 168 4.15 15.84 11.03
N LEU A 169 2.83 15.80 10.90
CA LEU A 169 2.08 14.57 10.62
C LEU A 169 2.43 13.99 9.24
N GLN A 170 2.54 14.83 8.20
CA GLN A 170 2.99 14.40 6.87
C GLN A 170 4.42 13.87 6.88
N ALA A 171 5.34 14.57 7.54
CA ALA A 171 6.73 14.11 7.67
C ALA A 171 6.81 12.79 8.46
N GLY A 172 6.01 12.65 9.51
CA GLY A 172 5.88 11.41 10.28
C GLY A 172 5.34 10.25 9.43
N SER A 173 4.32 10.51 8.60
CA SER A 173 3.79 9.54 7.65
C SER A 173 4.85 9.11 6.62
N ALA A 174 5.54 10.07 6.00
CA ALA A 174 6.60 9.79 5.03
C ALA A 174 7.72 8.94 5.65
N PHE A 175 8.11 9.22 6.90
CA PHE A 175 9.10 8.44 7.62
C PHE A 175 8.62 7.02 7.95
N ALA A 176 7.37 6.86 8.39
CA ALA A 176 6.79 5.55 8.64
C ALA A 176 6.67 4.70 7.35
N ASN A 177 6.28 5.32 6.23
CA ASN A 177 6.29 4.68 4.91
C ASN A 177 7.71 4.29 4.47
N TYR A 178 8.71 5.14 4.68
CA TYR A 178 10.10 4.79 4.41
C TYR A 178 10.54 3.55 5.20
N LEU A 179 10.22 3.47 6.49
CA LEU A 179 10.53 2.28 7.31
C LEU A 179 9.79 1.02 6.82
N HIS A 180 8.50 1.16 6.49
CA HIS A 180 7.71 0.07 5.92
C HIS A 180 8.34 -0.48 4.64
N PHE A 181 8.62 0.39 3.66
CA PHE A 181 9.21 -0.01 2.39
C PHE A 181 10.67 -0.46 2.50
N SER A 182 11.43 0.08 3.48
CA SER A 182 12.78 -0.40 3.77
C SER A 182 12.81 -1.82 4.32
N SER A 183 11.76 -2.23 5.04
CA SER A 183 11.60 -3.62 5.48
C SER A 183 11.04 -4.47 4.34
N TYR A 184 10.13 -3.91 3.54
CA TYR A 184 9.52 -4.61 2.41
C TYR A 184 10.56 -4.99 1.35
N SER A 185 11.54 -4.14 1.09
CA SER A 185 12.62 -4.45 0.16
C SER A 185 13.49 -5.64 0.56
N ARG A 186 13.52 -6.00 1.86
CA ARG A 186 14.34 -7.09 2.40
C ARG A 186 13.58 -8.41 2.49
N ASP A 187 12.32 -8.33 2.93
CA ASP A 187 11.55 -9.53 3.31
C ASP A 187 10.28 -9.72 2.45
N GLY A 188 9.92 -8.75 1.60
CA GLY A 188 8.70 -8.76 0.78
C GLY A 188 7.38 -8.61 1.55
N ILE A 189 7.42 -8.51 2.88
CA ILE A 189 6.25 -8.34 3.75
C ILE A 189 6.15 -6.90 4.26
N GLY A 190 7.29 -6.29 4.59
CA GLY A 190 7.35 -4.97 5.19
C GLY A 190 6.89 -4.93 6.65
N ALA A 191 6.72 -3.72 7.18
CA ALA A 191 6.24 -3.49 8.54
C ALA A 191 4.77 -3.03 8.51
N PRO A 192 3.78 -3.94 8.66
CA PRO A 192 2.36 -3.59 8.47
C PRO A 192 1.90 -2.51 9.44
N PHE A 193 2.35 -2.56 10.69
CA PHE A 193 2.06 -1.53 11.69
C PHE A 193 2.56 -0.13 11.28
N MET A 194 3.75 -0.05 10.68
CA MET A 194 4.29 1.23 10.19
C MET A 194 3.51 1.74 8.98
N GLY A 195 3.06 0.85 8.09
CA GLY A 195 2.18 1.18 6.98
C GLY A 195 0.86 1.79 7.47
N SER A 196 0.16 1.12 8.40
CA SER A 196 -1.10 1.63 8.96
C SER A 196 -0.92 2.95 9.70
N LEU A 197 0.19 3.11 10.45
CA LEU A 197 0.51 4.39 11.12
C LEU A 197 0.74 5.51 10.08
N ALA A 198 1.45 5.20 8.99
CA ALA A 198 1.71 6.15 7.92
C ALA A 198 0.41 6.63 7.27
N GLU A 199 -0.49 5.70 6.93
CA GLU A 199 -1.80 6.01 6.35
C GLU A 199 -2.64 6.88 7.31
N LEU A 200 -2.70 6.52 8.59
CA LEU A 200 -3.46 7.28 9.57
C LEU A 200 -2.92 8.70 9.74
N CYS A 201 -1.59 8.86 9.88
CA CYS A 201 -0.96 10.17 9.95
C CYS A 201 -1.23 11.01 8.69
N ASP A 202 -1.19 10.39 7.51
CA ASP A 202 -1.45 11.07 6.25
C ASP A 202 -2.90 11.55 6.16
N ILE A 203 -3.89 10.68 6.41
CA ILE A 203 -5.32 11.02 6.40
C ILE A 203 -5.62 12.18 7.35
N VAL A 204 -5.12 12.12 8.59
CA VAL A 204 -5.33 13.20 9.58
C VAL A 204 -4.72 14.52 9.05
N SER A 205 -3.53 14.46 8.47
CA SER A 205 -2.87 15.64 7.91
C SER A 205 -3.63 16.23 6.72
N GLN A 206 -4.18 15.40 5.83
CA GLN A 206 -4.95 15.82 4.67
C GLN A 206 -6.26 16.49 5.10
N ILE A 207 -6.96 15.94 6.08
CA ILE A 207 -8.17 16.56 6.67
C ILE A 207 -7.83 17.92 7.27
N GLN A 208 -6.70 18.03 7.98
CA GLN A 208 -6.24 19.29 8.57
C GLN A 208 -5.89 20.33 7.50
N MET A 209 -5.24 19.93 6.40
CA MET A 209 -4.94 20.79 5.27
C MET A 209 -6.21 21.26 4.55
N LEU A 210 -7.17 20.37 4.32
CA LEU A 210 -8.46 20.70 3.74
C LEU A 210 -9.24 21.69 4.61
N TYR A 211 -9.24 21.48 5.93
CA TYR A 211 -9.84 22.39 6.89
C TYR A 211 -9.21 23.79 6.84
N LEU A 212 -7.89 23.88 6.74
CA LEU A 212 -7.18 25.16 6.59
C LEU A 212 -7.57 25.88 5.29
N LEU A 213 -7.66 25.15 4.17
CA LEU A 213 -8.08 25.69 2.88
C LEU A 213 -9.52 26.22 2.92
N LEU A 214 -10.45 25.47 3.51
CA LEU A 214 -11.83 25.92 3.67
C LEU A 214 -11.93 27.17 4.55
N SER A 215 -11.16 27.21 5.64
CA SER A 215 -11.10 28.36 6.54
C SER A 215 -10.52 29.60 5.84
N LEU A 216 -9.51 29.41 4.98
CA LEU A 216 -8.96 30.46 4.11
C LEU A 216 -10.03 31.00 3.15
N CYS A 217 -10.78 30.12 2.47
CA CYS A 217 -11.85 30.52 1.55
C CYS A 217 -12.99 31.28 2.25
N MET A 218 -13.31 30.92 3.50
CA MET A 218 -14.32 31.61 4.31
C MET A 218 -13.80 32.91 4.97
N GLY A 219 -12.54 33.31 4.71
CA GLY A 219 -11.99 34.60 5.14
C GLY A 219 -11.39 34.62 6.55
N TRP A 220 -11.16 33.46 7.17
CA TRP A 220 -10.65 33.36 8.55
C TRP A 220 -9.27 34.00 8.74
N THR A 221 -8.45 34.07 7.68
CA THR A 221 -7.04 34.48 7.77
C THR A 221 -6.75 35.93 7.32
N ILE A 222 -7.71 36.65 6.72
CA ILE A 222 -7.49 38.00 6.15
C ILE A 222 -8.46 39.07 6.72
N GLY A 223 -9.25 38.75 7.75
CA GLY A 223 -10.39 39.59 8.17
C GLY A 223 -10.40 40.18 9.59
N ARG A 224 -9.27 40.62 10.18
CA ARG A 224 -9.32 41.49 11.39
C ARG A 224 -8.51 42.78 11.23
N MET A 225 -8.84 43.53 10.18
CA MET A 225 -8.44 44.93 10.02
C MET A 225 -9.67 45.85 9.93
N LYS A 226 -10.65 45.68 10.83
CA LYS A 226 -11.51 46.80 11.30
C LYS A 226 -12.39 46.37 12.46
N LYS A 227 -12.46 47.21 13.49
CA LYS A 227 -13.51 47.18 14.52
C LYS A 227 -14.88 47.12 13.82
N SER A 228 -15.59 46.02 13.96
CA SER A 228 -17.05 46.02 13.85
C SER A 228 -17.61 45.04 14.88
N HIS A 229 -18.47 45.58 15.73
CA HIS A 229 -19.21 44.92 16.78
C HIS A 229 -20.30 44.05 16.15
N GLY A 230 -19.93 42.85 15.68
CA GLY A 230 -20.85 41.83 15.21
C GLY A 230 -20.40 40.50 15.79
N ARG A 231 -21.28 39.84 16.56
CA ARG A 231 -21.02 38.57 17.25
C ARG A 231 -20.29 37.58 16.31
N PRO A 232 -19.12 37.06 16.68
CA PRO A 232 -18.49 35.98 15.93
C PRO A 232 -19.41 34.76 16.00
N LEU A 233 -19.58 34.04 14.89
CA LEU A 233 -20.09 32.67 14.90
C LEU A 233 -19.10 31.83 15.73
N GLN A 234 -19.41 31.74 17.02
CA GLN A 234 -18.84 30.80 17.95
C GLN A 234 -19.30 29.42 17.48
N TRP A 235 -18.48 28.74 16.67
CA TRP A 235 -18.57 27.30 16.60
C TRP A 235 -18.24 26.81 18.00
N ASP A 236 -19.28 26.36 18.70
CA ASP A 236 -19.16 25.85 20.04
C ASP A 236 -18.20 24.66 20.03
N SER A 237 -16.95 24.94 20.40
CA SER A 237 -16.01 23.98 20.94
C SER A 237 -16.54 23.51 22.30
N THR A 238 -17.69 22.85 22.25
CA THR A 238 -18.25 22.08 23.35
C THR A 238 -17.52 20.74 23.38
N PRO A 239 -17.25 20.19 24.57
CA PRO A 239 -16.51 18.93 24.73
C PRO A 239 -17.15 17.77 23.94
N THR A 240 -18.43 17.86 23.61
CA THR A 240 -19.18 16.98 22.71
C THR A 240 -18.68 16.98 21.27
N SER A 241 -18.29 18.12 20.69
CA SER A 241 -17.81 18.20 19.29
C SER A 241 -16.44 17.53 19.11
N THR A 242 -15.51 17.78 20.05
CA THR A 242 -14.23 17.06 20.12
C THR A 242 -14.45 15.58 20.42
N GLY A 243 -15.43 15.23 21.25
CA GLY A 243 -15.81 13.84 21.52
C GLY A 243 -16.29 13.11 20.26
N ILE A 244 -17.14 13.73 19.45
CA ILE A 244 -17.64 13.15 18.21
C ILE A 244 -16.51 12.96 17.19
N ALA A 245 -15.61 13.93 17.05
CA ALA A 245 -14.48 13.81 16.14
C ALA A 245 -13.52 12.67 16.54
N VAL A 246 -13.25 12.51 17.84
CA VAL A 246 -12.45 11.39 18.37
C VAL A 246 -13.16 10.05 18.20
N VAL A 247 -14.48 9.99 18.45
CA VAL A 247 -15.26 8.77 18.27
C VAL A 247 -15.31 8.34 16.81
N VAL A 248 -15.47 9.26 15.85
CA VAL A 248 -15.46 8.95 14.42
C VAL A 248 -14.11 8.35 14.00
N VAL A 249 -13.00 8.94 14.45
CA VAL A 249 -11.65 8.44 14.17
C VAL A 249 -11.42 7.06 14.82
N VAL A 250 -11.89 6.85 16.05
CA VAL A 250 -11.74 5.56 16.75
C VAL A 250 -12.62 4.47 16.12
N THR A 251 -13.86 4.77 15.73
CA THR A 251 -14.71 3.78 15.04
C THR A 251 -14.16 3.40 13.68
N GLN A 252 -13.51 4.32 12.97
CA GLN A 252 -12.91 4.03 11.68
C GLN A 252 -11.65 3.15 11.81
N VAL A 253 -10.93 3.25 12.94
CA VAL A 253 -9.81 2.36 13.29
C VAL A 253 -10.29 0.96 13.72
N CYS A 254 -11.46 0.84 14.33
CA CYS A 254 -12.01 -0.46 14.74
C CYS A 254 -12.74 -1.23 13.61
N ILE A 255 -13.05 -0.56 12.49
CA ILE A 255 -13.74 -1.16 11.33
C ILE A 255 -12.74 -1.62 10.25
N LEU A 256 -11.47 -1.21 10.35
CA LEU A 256 -10.35 -1.72 9.56
C LEU A 256 -9.73 -2.95 10.24
#